data_AF-A0A852VRA5-F1
#
_entry.id   AF-A0A852VRA5-F1
#
_cell.length_a   1.000
_cell.length_b   1.000
_cell.length_c   1.000
_cell.angle_alpha   90.00
_cell.angle_beta   90.00
_cell.angle_gamma   90.00
#
_symmetry.space_group_name_H-M   'P 1'
#
loop_
_entity.id
_entity.type
_entity.pdbx_description
1 polymer ?
#
loop_
_entity_poly.entity_id
_entity_poly.type
_entity_poly.pdbx_seq_one_letter_code
_entity_poly.pdbx_strand_id
1 'polypeptide(L)'
;MKLHALEIGLIEMTTPLMDQGRAVKKIADFLEVLKETGSLDLQSHILACNGHVQPNADASADVNSPGLNGASTPDSSPVICVEFTGTDTPLLLARNGELLHAIEHLAAKILRLEPEEHDLIFFDAEGFKANRDRELQHSAETAIEQVRDTGRPYSFPPMTSRERRLLHLALAKSGLPTASSGEGPRRFVVLYPEGPAAAQPVPTADRTRAIRNSFRRR
;
A
#
# COMPACT_ATOMS: atom_id res chain seq x y z
N MET A 1 -22.42 32.27 41.77
CA MET A 1 -21.65 31.07 42.19
C MET A 1 -22.17 29.88 41.41
N LYS A 2 -21.24 29.07 40.86
CA LYS A 2 -21.42 27.77 40.18
C LYS A 2 -22.10 27.87 38.79
N LEU A 3 -21.35 27.96 37.67
CA LEU A 3 -20.45 26.95 37.09
C LEU A 3 -21.06 25.55 37.18
N HIS A 4 -21.73 25.10 36.12
CA HIS A 4 -21.77 23.69 35.77
C HIS A 4 -21.18 23.57 34.37
N ALA A 5 -19.95 23.08 34.36
CA ALA A 5 -19.16 22.79 33.19
C ALA A 5 -19.83 21.69 32.37
N LEU A 6 -19.79 21.87 31.06
CA LEU A 6 -19.88 20.83 30.05
C LEU A 6 -18.87 19.72 30.41
N GLU A 7 -19.35 18.58 30.90
CA GLU A 7 -18.59 17.34 30.80
C GLU A 7 -18.63 16.91 29.33
N ILE A 8 -17.61 17.37 28.60
CA ILE A 8 -17.26 16.82 27.29
C ILE A 8 -16.91 15.37 27.55
N GLY A 9 -17.82 14.49 27.13
CA GLY A 9 -17.62 13.05 27.15
C GLY A 9 -16.28 12.70 26.55
N LEU A 10 -15.48 11.99 27.35
CA LEU A 10 -14.34 11.22 26.92
C LEU A 10 -14.72 10.49 25.62
N ILE A 11 -14.17 10.92 24.50
CA ILE A 11 -14.21 10.14 23.26
C ILE A 11 -13.31 8.94 23.55
N GLU A 12 -13.94 7.82 23.90
CA GLU A 12 -13.27 6.53 23.83
C GLU A 12 -12.75 6.36 22.40
N MET A 13 -11.43 6.42 22.23
CA MET A 13 -10.75 5.87 21.06
C MET A 13 -10.90 4.34 21.11
N THR A 14 -12.12 3.86 20.88
CA THR A 14 -12.45 2.44 20.80
C THR A 14 -11.68 1.86 19.62
N THR A 15 -10.60 1.14 19.93
CA THR A 15 -9.90 0.33 18.97
C THR A 15 -10.89 -0.70 18.39
N PRO A 16 -11.02 -0.82 17.05
CA PRO A 16 -12.00 -1.71 16.41
C PRO A 16 -11.71 -3.20 16.65
N LEU A 17 -10.54 -3.52 17.22
CA LEU A 17 -10.09 -4.86 17.53
C LEU A 17 -10.24 -5.20 19.02
N MET A 18 -11.40 -4.88 19.62
CA MET A 18 -11.73 -5.21 21.02
C MET A 18 -11.72 -6.72 21.35
N ASP A 19 -11.62 -7.60 20.34
CA ASP A 19 -11.50 -9.05 20.52
C ASP A 19 -10.47 -9.63 19.54
N GLN A 20 -9.17 -9.36 19.81
CA GLN A 20 -8.04 -9.89 19.04
C GLN A 20 -8.13 -11.42 18.90
N GLY A 21 -8.56 -12.13 19.95
CA GLY A 21 -8.71 -13.59 19.92
C GLY A 21 -9.74 -14.06 18.89
N ARG A 22 -10.91 -13.41 18.82
CA ARG A 22 -11.91 -13.70 17.78
C ARG A 22 -11.42 -13.34 16.39
N ALA A 23 -10.70 -12.23 16.24
CA ALA A 23 -10.15 -11.83 14.95
C ALA A 23 -9.11 -12.84 14.42
N VAL A 24 -8.18 -13.27 15.29
CA VAL A 24 -7.20 -14.32 14.98
C VAL A 24 -7.91 -15.62 14.59
N LYS A 25 -8.93 -16.03 15.36
CA LYS A 25 -9.72 -17.23 15.02
C LYS A 25 -10.38 -17.13 13.65
N LYS A 26 -11.03 -16.00 13.34
CA LYS A 26 -11.66 -15.79 12.02
C LYS A 26 -10.65 -15.85 10.87
N ILE A 27 -9.45 -15.29 11.06
CA ILE A 27 -8.38 -15.38 10.07
C ILE A 27 -7.92 -16.83 9.92
N ALA A 28 -7.71 -17.55 11.02
CA ALA A 28 -7.32 -18.97 10.98
C ALA A 28 -8.35 -19.82 10.22
N ASP A 29 -9.64 -19.71 10.60
CA ASP A 29 -10.75 -20.42 9.95
C ASP A 29 -10.80 -20.10 8.43
N PHE A 30 -10.60 -18.82 8.06
CA PHE A 30 -10.55 -18.41 6.65
C PHE A 30 -9.37 -19.03 5.90
N LEU A 31 -8.18 -19.03 6.49
CA LEU A 31 -6.98 -19.59 5.87
C LEU A 31 -7.06 -21.11 5.73
N GLU A 32 -7.69 -21.81 6.67
CA GLU A 32 -7.98 -23.25 6.54
C GLU A 32 -8.89 -23.52 5.34
N VAL A 33 -10.02 -22.80 5.24
CA VAL A 33 -10.95 -22.93 4.10
C VAL A 33 -10.25 -22.63 2.78
N LEU A 34 -9.37 -21.62 2.74
CA LEU A 34 -8.62 -21.25 1.54
C LEU A 34 -7.64 -22.35 1.11
N LYS A 35 -6.97 -23.01 2.05
CA LYS A 35 -6.07 -24.14 1.77
C LYS A 35 -6.84 -25.36 1.27
N GLU A 36 -7.94 -25.71 1.93
CA GLU A 36 -8.77 -26.87 1.57
C GLU A 36 -9.42 -26.70 0.20
N THR A 37 -10.02 -25.53 -0.05
CA THR A 37 -10.72 -25.25 -1.32
C THR A 37 -9.75 -25.02 -2.47
N GLY A 38 -8.62 -24.36 -2.20
CA GLY A 38 -7.61 -24.01 -3.19
C GLY A 38 -6.61 -25.12 -3.49
N SER A 39 -6.59 -26.20 -2.71
CA SER A 39 -5.52 -27.23 -2.75
C SER A 39 -4.12 -26.61 -2.68
N LEU A 40 -3.95 -25.60 -1.80
CA LEU A 40 -2.71 -24.85 -1.65
C LEU A 40 -1.88 -25.41 -0.49
N ASP A 41 -0.65 -25.83 -0.76
CA ASP A 41 0.33 -26.26 0.23
C ASP A 41 1.03 -25.05 0.86
N LEU A 42 0.31 -24.42 1.79
CA LEU A 42 0.75 -23.23 2.51
C LEU A 42 0.67 -23.44 4.02
N GLN A 43 1.77 -23.16 4.70
CA GLN A 43 1.82 -22.96 6.14
C GLN A 43 1.61 -21.49 6.44
N SER A 44 0.80 -21.20 7.46
CA SER A 44 0.48 -19.83 7.86
C SER A 44 0.74 -19.69 9.35
N HIS A 45 1.64 -18.79 9.71
CA HIS A 45 1.95 -18.47 11.11
C HIS A 45 1.30 -17.13 11.45
N ILE A 46 0.36 -17.13 12.40
CA ILE A 46 -0.32 -15.91 12.84
C ILE A 46 0.37 -15.39 14.09
N LEU A 47 0.90 -14.17 14.01
CA LEU A 47 1.61 -13.46 15.06
C LEU A 47 0.76 -12.30 15.57
N ALA A 48 0.64 -12.17 16.89
CA ALA A 48 0.13 -10.94 17.49
C ALA A 48 1.26 -9.90 17.46
N CYS A 49 1.09 -8.84 16.67
CA CYS A 49 2.10 -7.81 16.48
C CYS A 49 1.82 -6.68 17.48
N ASN A 50 2.64 -6.59 18.53
CA ASN A 50 2.54 -5.52 19.54
C ASN A 50 3.29 -4.26 19.11
N GLY A 51 2.86 -3.62 18.02
CA GLY A 51 3.28 -2.24 17.76
C GLY A 51 4.63 -2.04 17.06
N HIS A 52 5.30 -3.09 16.58
CA HIS A 52 6.54 -2.93 15.82
C HIS A 52 6.70 -4.09 14.84
N VAL A 53 6.39 -3.86 13.55
CA VAL A 53 6.90 -4.73 12.49
C VAL A 53 8.33 -4.28 12.22
N GLN A 54 9.30 -5.00 12.76
CA GLN A 54 10.66 -5.00 12.20
C GLN A 54 10.70 -6.09 11.14
N PRO A 55 10.70 -5.75 9.84
CA PRO A 55 11.08 -6.71 8.83
C PRO A 55 12.60 -6.90 8.93
N ASN A 56 13.01 -8.10 9.33
CA ASN A 56 14.35 -8.67 9.15
C ASN A 56 15.54 -7.74 9.54
N ALA A 57 15.96 -7.86 10.80
CA ALA A 57 17.17 -7.26 11.34
C ALA A 57 18.40 -8.12 10.99
N ASP A 58 18.81 -8.06 9.73
CA ASP A 58 20.05 -8.63 9.23
C ASP A 58 20.66 -7.69 8.18
N ALA A 59 21.14 -6.53 8.65
CA ALA A 59 22.21 -5.78 8.00
C ALA A 59 22.89 -4.86 9.04
N SER A 60 24.10 -5.23 9.45
CA SER A 60 25.03 -4.34 10.15
C SER A 60 25.37 -3.14 9.28
N ALA A 61 24.91 -1.94 9.64
CA ALA A 61 25.45 -0.66 9.16
C ALA A 61 25.02 0.52 10.06
N ASP A 62 26.00 1.05 10.78
CA ASP A 62 26.19 2.45 11.23
C ASP A 62 24.97 3.31 11.56
N VAL A 63 24.76 3.48 12.87
CA VAL A 63 23.83 4.42 13.50
C VAL A 63 24.40 5.84 13.42
N ASN A 64 24.09 6.57 12.34
CA ASN A 64 23.97 8.05 12.34
C ASN A 64 23.46 8.56 11.00
N SER A 65 22.14 8.76 10.87
CA SER A 65 21.55 9.66 9.89
C SER A 65 20.26 10.25 10.46
N PRO A 66 20.08 11.59 10.43
CA PRO A 66 18.93 12.24 11.03
C PRO A 66 17.66 11.99 10.19
N GLY A 67 16.59 11.63 10.88
CA GLY A 67 15.35 11.10 10.31
C GLY A 67 14.60 12.04 9.36
N LEU A 68 14.10 11.45 8.29
CA LEU A 68 13.02 12.00 7.49
C LEU A 68 11.72 11.31 7.93
N ASN A 69 11.04 11.90 8.90
CA ASN A 69 9.68 11.54 9.27
C ASN A 69 8.73 12.00 8.16
N GLY A 70 8.55 11.16 7.13
CA GLY A 70 7.35 11.22 6.32
C GLY A 70 6.18 10.85 7.21
N ALA A 71 5.15 11.69 7.27
CA ALA A 71 4.00 11.54 8.15
C ALA A 71 3.27 10.18 7.95
N SER A 72 3.73 9.16 8.67
CA SER A 72 2.90 8.10 9.21
C SER A 72 2.19 8.71 10.41
N THR A 73 0.86 8.81 10.33
CA THR A 73 0.03 8.90 11.54
C THR A 73 0.52 7.84 12.53
N PRO A 74 0.87 8.21 13.77
CA PRO A 74 1.69 7.38 14.65
C PRO A 74 0.96 6.19 15.30
N ASP A 75 -0.21 5.78 14.80
CA ASP A 75 -1.16 5.00 15.63
C ASP A 75 -1.76 3.73 14.98
N SER A 76 -1.34 3.35 13.77
CA SER A 76 -1.79 2.09 13.15
C SER A 76 -0.61 1.16 12.91
N SER A 77 -0.12 0.58 14.01
CA SER A 77 0.75 -0.59 13.90
C SER A 77 -0.11 -1.81 13.63
N PRO A 78 0.32 -2.74 12.76
CA PRO A 78 -0.46 -3.94 12.52
C PRO A 78 -0.55 -4.73 13.82
N VAL A 79 -1.76 -5.16 14.14
CA VAL A 79 -2.10 -5.88 15.35
C VAL A 79 -2.05 -7.39 15.09
N ILE A 80 -2.38 -7.81 13.87
CA ILE A 80 -2.32 -9.20 13.43
C ILE A 80 -1.39 -9.28 12.23
N CYS A 81 -0.34 -10.08 12.36
CA CYS A 81 0.55 -10.41 11.25
C CYS A 81 0.38 -11.87 10.85
N VAL A 82 0.38 -12.15 9.56
CA VAL A 82 0.33 -13.50 9.00
C VAL A 82 1.52 -13.69 8.10
N GLU A 83 2.36 -14.67 8.44
CA GLU A 83 3.51 -15.07 7.62
C GLU A 83 3.18 -16.38 6.91
N PHE A 84 3.33 -16.39 5.58
CA PHE A 84 3.18 -17.58 4.76
C PHE A 84 4.52 -18.21 4.43
N THR A 85 4.56 -19.53 4.52
CA THR A 85 5.67 -20.37 4.09
C THR A 85 5.12 -21.63 3.42
N GLY A 86 5.94 -22.40 2.71
CA GLY A 86 5.54 -23.65 2.06
C GLY A 86 5.77 -23.67 0.55
N THR A 87 5.39 -24.78 -0.08
CA THR A 87 5.72 -25.09 -1.48
C THR A 87 5.05 -24.13 -2.46
N ASP A 88 3.83 -23.67 -2.15
CA ASP A 88 3.05 -22.80 -3.03
C ASP A 88 3.26 -21.30 -2.75
N THR A 89 4.22 -20.94 -1.89
CA THR A 89 4.58 -19.53 -1.64
C THR A 89 4.89 -18.75 -2.93
N PRO A 90 5.59 -19.30 -3.94
CA PRO A 90 5.81 -18.61 -5.21
C PRO A 90 4.52 -18.20 -5.94
N LEU A 91 3.40 -18.92 -5.74
CA LEU A 91 2.11 -18.54 -6.30
C LEU A 91 1.56 -17.26 -5.64
N LEU A 92 1.78 -17.10 -4.34
CA LEU A 92 1.38 -15.91 -3.58
C LEU A 92 2.15 -14.68 -4.05
N LEU A 93 3.43 -14.86 -4.38
CA LEU A 93 4.36 -13.82 -4.80
C LEU A 93 4.25 -13.46 -6.29
N ALA A 94 3.58 -14.29 -7.09
CA ALA A 94 3.42 -14.06 -8.51
C ALA A 94 2.71 -12.72 -8.81
N ARG A 95 3.05 -12.13 -9.96
CA ARG A 95 2.45 -10.87 -10.46
C ARG A 95 2.53 -9.73 -9.43
N ASN A 96 3.70 -9.58 -8.80
CA ASN A 96 3.96 -8.61 -7.72
C ASN A 96 3.05 -8.82 -6.49
N GLY A 97 2.88 -10.07 -6.07
CA GLY A 97 2.10 -10.37 -4.86
C GLY A 97 0.60 -10.13 -5.01
N GLU A 98 0.05 -10.19 -6.22
CA GLU A 98 -1.37 -9.91 -6.48
C GLU A 98 -2.29 -10.81 -5.62
N LEU A 99 -1.93 -12.11 -5.51
CA LEU A 99 -2.68 -13.06 -4.71
C LEU A 99 -2.50 -12.78 -3.21
N LEU A 100 -1.28 -12.50 -2.75
CA LEU A 100 -1.01 -12.12 -1.35
C LEU A 100 -1.86 -10.90 -0.94
N HIS A 101 -1.88 -9.86 -1.77
CA HIS A 101 -2.68 -8.66 -1.54
C HIS A 101 -4.20 -8.94 -1.59
N ALA A 102 -4.66 -9.83 -2.46
CA ALA A 102 -6.07 -10.22 -2.51
C ALA A 102 -6.49 -10.95 -1.23
N ILE A 103 -5.66 -11.87 -0.72
CA ILE A 103 -5.93 -12.61 0.52
C ILE A 103 -5.99 -11.64 1.70
N GLU A 104 -5.03 -10.72 1.81
CA GLU A 104 -5.01 -9.66 2.83
C GLU A 104 -6.28 -8.80 2.76
N HIS A 105 -6.68 -8.39 1.56
CA HIS A 105 -7.89 -7.60 1.36
C HIS A 105 -9.16 -8.37 1.77
N LEU A 106 -9.25 -9.66 1.43
CA LEU A 106 -10.37 -10.51 1.85
C LEU A 106 -10.39 -10.68 3.38
N ALA A 107 -9.24 -10.87 4.01
CA ALA A 107 -9.14 -10.95 5.46
C ALA A 107 -9.65 -9.66 6.13
N ALA A 108 -9.29 -8.49 5.61
CA ALA A 108 -9.83 -7.21 6.09
C ALA A 108 -11.37 -7.16 5.98
N LYS A 109 -11.94 -7.66 4.89
CA LYS A 109 -13.40 -7.71 4.70
C LYS A 109 -14.09 -8.73 5.61
N ILE A 110 -13.48 -9.87 5.88
CA ILE A 110 -14.00 -10.88 6.82
C ILE A 110 -14.03 -10.33 8.25
N LEU A 111 -13.00 -9.55 8.60
CA LEU A 111 -12.94 -8.84 9.87
C LEU A 111 -13.82 -7.58 9.92
N ARG A 112 -14.39 -7.17 8.78
CA ARG A 112 -15.22 -5.96 8.61
C ARG A 112 -14.46 -4.68 8.98
N LEU A 113 -13.19 -4.63 8.62
CA LEU A 113 -12.35 -3.46 8.81
C LEU A 113 -12.71 -2.37 7.80
N GLU A 114 -12.88 -1.15 8.30
CA GLU A 114 -12.99 0.05 7.48
C GLU A 114 -11.65 0.32 6.76
N PRO A 115 -11.65 1.04 5.62
CA PRO A 115 -10.42 1.29 4.85
C PRO A 115 -9.25 1.86 5.67
N GLU A 116 -9.53 2.69 6.66
CA GLU A 116 -8.57 3.28 7.57
C GLU A 116 -7.94 2.26 8.54
N GLU A 117 -8.59 1.11 8.72
CA GLU A 117 -8.23 0.04 9.64
C GLU A 117 -7.52 -1.12 8.92
N HIS A 118 -7.35 -1.05 7.60
CA HIS A 118 -6.70 -2.13 6.83
C HIS A 118 -5.23 -2.30 7.24
N ASP A 119 -4.60 -1.26 7.75
CA ASP A 119 -3.23 -1.29 8.27
C ASP A 119 -3.11 -2.07 9.60
N LEU A 120 -4.23 -2.47 10.24
CA LEU A 120 -4.23 -3.30 11.45
C LEU A 120 -3.91 -4.77 11.18
N ILE A 121 -3.96 -5.20 9.93
CA ILE A 121 -3.55 -6.54 9.53
C ILE A 121 -2.40 -6.48 8.54
N PHE A 122 -1.48 -7.43 8.64
CA PHE A 122 -0.31 -7.47 7.77
C PHE A 122 -0.03 -8.89 7.31
N PHE A 123 -0.12 -9.13 6.01
CA PHE A 123 0.13 -10.44 5.41
C PHE A 123 1.44 -10.37 4.63
N ASP A 124 2.36 -11.31 4.87
CA ASP A 124 3.64 -11.37 4.17
C ASP A 124 4.07 -12.80 3.88
N ALA A 125 4.95 -12.95 2.91
CA ALA A 125 5.48 -14.23 2.47
C ALA A 125 6.95 -14.04 2.09
N GLU A 126 7.86 -14.76 2.75
CA GLU A 126 9.31 -14.71 2.48
C GLU A 126 9.92 -13.29 2.45
N GLY A 127 9.41 -12.37 3.26
CA GLY A 127 9.88 -10.98 3.28
C GLY A 127 9.59 -10.18 2.00
N PHE A 128 8.62 -10.64 1.20
CA PHE A 128 8.28 -10.05 -0.11
C PHE A 128 8.02 -8.56 -0.03
N LYS A 129 7.23 -8.09 0.95
CA LYS A 129 6.90 -6.66 1.06
C LYS A 129 8.15 -5.80 1.30
N ALA A 130 9.06 -6.25 2.16
CA ALA A 130 10.30 -5.52 2.42
C ALA A 130 11.24 -5.53 1.20
N ASN A 131 11.36 -6.66 0.52
CA ASN A 131 12.15 -6.78 -0.72
C ASN A 131 11.59 -5.86 -1.81
N ARG A 132 10.27 -5.86 -1.97
CA ARG A 132 9.56 -5.02 -2.94
C ARG A 132 9.75 -3.53 -2.66
N ASP A 133 9.72 -3.13 -1.38
CA ASP A 133 9.95 -1.75 -0.99
C ASP A 133 11.39 -1.30 -1.36
N ARG A 134 12.40 -2.17 -1.17
CA ARG A 134 13.78 -1.90 -1.61
C ARG A 134 13.91 -1.82 -3.14
N GLU A 135 13.27 -2.72 -3.88
CA GLU A 135 13.25 -2.70 -5.35
C GLU A 135 12.65 -1.40 -5.89
N LEU A 136 11.55 -0.92 -5.29
CA LEU A 136 10.90 0.32 -5.69
C LEU A 136 11.78 1.54 -5.40
N GLN A 137 12.49 1.54 -4.27
CA GLN A 137 13.46 2.60 -3.96
C GLN A 137 14.59 2.62 -4.98
N HIS A 138 15.20 1.47 -5.27
CA HIS A 138 16.26 1.38 -6.26
C HIS A 138 15.78 1.79 -7.67
N SER A 139 14.60 1.33 -8.07
CA SER A 139 13.98 1.71 -9.33
C SER A 139 13.72 3.22 -9.43
N ALA A 140 13.36 3.86 -8.31
CA ALA A 140 13.18 5.30 -8.24
C ALA A 140 14.51 6.04 -8.49
N GLU A 141 15.59 5.61 -7.83
CA GLU A 141 16.94 6.19 -7.97
C GLU A 141 17.42 6.10 -9.42
N THR A 142 17.35 4.91 -10.03
CA THR A 142 17.72 4.70 -11.43
C THR A 142 16.88 5.55 -12.38
N ALA A 143 15.58 5.66 -12.13
CA ALA A 143 14.70 6.50 -12.95
C ALA A 143 15.03 8.00 -12.83
N ILE A 144 15.41 8.47 -11.65
CA ILE A 144 15.82 9.87 -11.43
C ILE A 144 17.07 10.19 -12.25
N GLU A 145 18.09 9.34 -12.18
CA GLU A 145 19.32 9.48 -12.96
C GLU A 145 19.01 9.49 -14.46
N GLN A 146 18.23 8.51 -14.93
CA GLN A 146 17.86 8.41 -16.33
C GLN A 146 17.09 9.64 -16.84
N VAL A 147 16.14 10.17 -16.06
CA VAL A 147 15.35 11.35 -16.45
C VAL A 147 16.23 12.60 -16.48
N ARG A 148 17.17 12.75 -15.53
CA ARG A 148 18.12 13.87 -15.49
C ARG A 148 19.08 13.83 -16.68
N ASP A 149 19.59 12.65 -17.02
CA ASP A 149 20.54 12.48 -18.12
C ASP A 149 19.89 12.63 -19.49
N THR A 150 18.71 12.03 -19.68
CA THR A 150 18.04 11.99 -20.99
C THR A 150 17.12 13.17 -21.25
N GLY A 151 16.66 13.86 -20.20
CA GLY A 151 15.63 14.89 -20.29
C GLY A 151 14.28 14.37 -20.78
N ARG A 152 14.02 13.05 -20.69
CA ARG A 152 12.77 12.42 -21.15
C ARG A 152 11.96 11.87 -19.96
N PRO A 153 10.62 11.92 -19.99
CA PRO A 153 9.80 11.31 -18.95
C PRO A 153 10.00 9.80 -18.85
N TYR A 154 9.96 9.27 -17.63
CA TYR A 154 10.02 7.83 -17.34
C TYR A 154 8.67 7.34 -16.80
N SER A 155 8.12 6.30 -17.42
CA SER A 155 6.86 5.68 -16.99
C SER A 155 7.16 4.35 -16.30
N PHE A 156 6.71 4.22 -15.04
CA PHE A 156 6.85 2.97 -14.30
C PHE A 156 5.79 1.95 -14.73
N PRO A 157 6.02 0.64 -14.47
CA PRO A 157 4.98 -0.38 -14.63
C PRO A 157 3.73 -0.08 -13.76
N PRO A 158 2.55 -0.60 -14.13
CA PRO A 158 1.37 -0.56 -13.25
C PRO A 158 1.65 -1.22 -11.90
N MET A 159 1.17 -0.61 -10.83
CA MET A 159 1.42 -1.05 -9.46
C MET A 159 0.25 -0.69 -8.53
N THR A 160 0.19 -1.29 -7.34
CA THR A 160 -0.86 -1.06 -6.36
C THR A 160 -0.86 0.37 -5.81
N SER A 161 -1.95 0.80 -5.18
CA SER A 161 -2.02 2.14 -4.56
C SER A 161 -0.93 2.37 -3.50
N ARG A 162 -0.59 1.33 -2.72
CA ARG A 162 0.48 1.36 -1.71
C ARG A 162 1.85 1.57 -2.37
N GLU A 163 2.17 0.76 -3.38
CA GLU A 163 3.44 0.89 -4.11
C GLU A 163 3.57 2.25 -4.80
N ARG A 164 2.49 2.76 -5.43
CA ARG A 164 2.50 4.12 -6.02
C ARG A 164 2.81 5.18 -4.98
N ARG A 165 2.21 5.10 -3.78
CA ARG A 165 2.49 6.03 -2.69
C ARG A 165 3.96 5.95 -2.27
N LEU A 166 4.49 4.75 -2.09
CA LEU A 166 5.89 4.56 -1.72
C LEU A 166 6.83 5.16 -2.77
N LEU A 167 6.55 4.90 -4.05
CA LEU A 167 7.33 5.42 -5.15
C LEU A 167 7.25 6.95 -5.24
N HIS A 168 6.06 7.55 -5.07
CA HIS A 168 5.92 9.01 -5.00
C HIS A 168 6.75 9.62 -3.86
N LEU A 169 6.77 8.99 -2.68
CA LEU A 169 7.58 9.44 -1.54
C LEU A 169 9.08 9.32 -1.81
N ALA A 170 9.51 8.23 -2.46
CA ALA A 170 10.90 8.05 -2.86
C ALA A 170 11.33 9.11 -3.89
N LEU A 171 10.50 9.34 -4.91
CA LEU A 171 10.75 10.31 -5.97
C LEU A 171 10.69 11.76 -5.49
N ALA A 172 9.88 12.08 -4.48
CA ALA A 172 9.75 13.44 -3.95
C ALA A 172 11.09 14.02 -3.48
N LYS A 173 12.02 13.17 -3.03
CA LYS A 173 13.37 13.56 -2.61
C LYS A 173 14.21 14.16 -3.76
N SER A 174 13.88 13.84 -5.01
CA SER A 174 14.61 14.30 -6.19
C SER A 174 14.27 15.73 -6.64
N GLY A 175 13.14 16.28 -6.19
CA GLY A 175 12.60 17.55 -6.68
C GLY A 175 11.91 17.49 -8.04
N LEU A 176 11.93 16.32 -8.72
CA LEU A 176 11.32 16.14 -10.03
C LEU A 176 9.79 16.02 -9.94
N PRO A 177 9.04 16.60 -10.90
CA PRO A 177 7.59 16.46 -10.96
C PRO A 177 7.17 15.01 -11.21
N THR A 178 6.15 14.54 -10.49
CA THR A 178 5.56 13.21 -10.66
C THR A 178 4.04 13.29 -10.83
N ALA A 179 3.47 12.36 -11.59
CA ALA A 179 2.02 12.22 -11.71
C ALA A 179 1.63 10.74 -11.81
N SER A 180 0.48 10.37 -11.23
CA SER A 180 -0.10 9.06 -11.48
C SER A 180 -1.02 9.12 -12.71
N SER A 181 -0.84 8.19 -13.65
CA SER A 181 -1.63 8.06 -14.88
C SER A 181 -2.26 6.67 -14.97
N GLY A 182 -3.30 6.52 -15.80
CA GLY A 182 -4.08 5.28 -15.96
C GLY A 182 -5.28 5.17 -15.03
N GLU A 183 -5.97 4.01 -15.08
CA GLU A 183 -7.20 3.73 -14.31
C GLU A 183 -7.19 2.34 -13.68
N GLY A 184 -7.75 2.24 -12.46
CA GLY A 184 -7.83 1.00 -11.68
C GLY A 184 -6.50 0.25 -11.56
N PRO A 185 -6.43 -1.04 -11.96
CA PRO A 185 -5.22 -1.87 -11.88
C PRO A 185 -4.13 -1.47 -12.88
N ARG A 186 -4.46 -0.67 -13.91
CA ARG A 186 -3.50 -0.19 -14.91
C ARG A 186 -2.94 1.19 -14.54
N ARG A 187 -3.06 1.61 -13.28
CA ARG A 187 -2.51 2.88 -12.79
C ARG A 187 -1.03 2.74 -12.49
N PHE A 188 -0.25 3.72 -12.96
CA PHE A 188 1.20 3.80 -12.79
C PHE A 188 1.63 5.22 -12.42
N VAL A 189 2.91 5.39 -12.12
CA VAL A 189 3.55 6.69 -11.85
C VAL A 189 4.41 7.07 -13.05
N VAL A 190 4.43 8.36 -13.36
CA VAL A 190 5.30 8.97 -14.38
C VAL A 190 6.16 10.02 -13.70
N LEU A 191 7.47 9.95 -13.95
CA LEU A 191 8.48 10.91 -13.53
C LEU A 191 8.83 11.81 -14.71
N TYR A 192 8.85 13.12 -14.49
CA TYR A 192 9.11 14.13 -15.53
C TYR A 192 10.42 14.88 -15.27
N PRO A 193 11.11 15.36 -16.33
CA PRO A 193 12.32 16.17 -16.20
C PRO A 193 12.01 17.58 -15.65
N GLU A 194 13.05 18.28 -15.17
CA GLU A 194 12.95 19.69 -14.77
C GLU A 194 12.78 20.58 -16.02
N GLY A 195 11.71 21.37 -16.08
CA GLY A 195 11.52 22.39 -17.12
C GLY A 195 10.10 22.47 -17.69
N PRO A 196 9.81 23.49 -18.53
CA PRO A 196 8.48 23.78 -19.04
C PRO A 196 8.15 22.90 -20.26
N ALA A 197 8.26 21.58 -20.17
CA ALA A 197 7.74 20.68 -21.19
C ALA A 197 7.69 19.22 -20.72
N ALA A 198 6.54 18.84 -20.18
CA ALA A 198 5.78 17.79 -20.85
C ALA A 198 4.32 18.16 -20.62
N ALA A 199 3.64 18.59 -21.67
CA ALA A 199 2.20 18.75 -21.68
C ALA A 199 1.62 17.54 -20.95
N GLN A 200 0.91 17.78 -19.84
CA GLN A 200 0.07 16.73 -19.27
C GLN A 200 -0.71 16.16 -20.45
N PRO A 201 -0.81 14.82 -20.63
CA PRO A 201 -1.76 14.28 -21.57
C PRO A 201 -3.09 14.89 -21.18
N VAL A 202 -3.54 15.88 -21.97
CA VAL A 202 -4.74 16.62 -21.69
C VAL A 202 -5.81 15.53 -21.57
N PRO A 203 -6.45 15.35 -20.39
CA PRO A 203 -7.54 14.40 -20.31
C PRO A 203 -8.48 14.82 -21.41
N THR A 204 -8.72 13.93 -22.39
CA THR A 204 -9.52 14.24 -23.57
C THR A 204 -10.96 14.45 -23.11
N ALA A 205 -11.23 15.63 -22.55
CA ALA A 205 -12.51 16.11 -22.06
C ALA A 205 -13.47 16.44 -23.22
N ASP A 206 -13.13 16.02 -24.45
CA ASP A 206 -13.87 16.33 -25.65
C ASP A 206 -14.79 15.19 -26.14
N ARG A 207 -14.80 14.03 -25.46
CA ARG A 207 -15.82 13.01 -25.75
C ARG A 207 -17.19 13.38 -25.18
N THR A 208 -17.22 13.95 -23.97
CA THR A 208 -18.47 14.35 -23.30
C THR A 208 -19.13 15.57 -23.97
N ARG A 209 -18.33 16.44 -24.61
CA ARG A 209 -18.83 17.62 -25.34
C ARG A 209 -19.45 17.26 -26.69
N ALA A 210 -18.87 16.29 -27.41
CA ALA A 210 -19.41 15.78 -28.66
C ALA A 210 -20.79 15.11 -28.47
N ILE A 211 -20.96 14.32 -27.41
CA ILE A 211 -22.24 13.67 -27.10
C ILE A 211 -23.30 14.73 -26.75
N ARG A 212 -22.98 15.71 -25.89
CA ARG A 212 -23.93 16.78 -25.51
C ARG A 212 -24.39 17.62 -26.71
N ASN A 213 -23.53 17.86 -27.70
CA ASN A 213 -23.88 18.63 -28.90
C ASN A 213 -24.70 17.83 -29.92
N SER A 214 -24.62 16.49 -29.91
CA SER A 214 -25.43 15.64 -30.79
C SER A 214 -26.92 15.59 -30.41
N PHE A 215 -27.26 15.88 -29.14
CA PHE A 215 -28.64 15.87 -28.64
C PHE A 215 -29.35 17.24 -28.70
N ARG A 216 -28.67 18.32 -29.10
CA ARG A 216 -29.27 19.67 -29.22
C ARG A 216 -29.73 20.02 -30.64
N ARG A 217 -29.59 19.10 -31.61
CA ARG A 217 -29.97 19.31 -33.03
C ARG A 217 -31.07 18.33 -33.51
N ARG A 218 -32.01 17.96 -32.64
CA ARG A 218 -33.26 17.32 -33.03
C ARG A 218 -34.43 18.06 -32.43
#